data_AF-A0A1L8SAI7-F1
#
_entry.id   AF-A0A1L8SAI7-F1
#
_cell.length_a   1.000
_cell.length_b   1.000
_cell.length_c   1.000
_cell.angle_alpha   90.00
_cell.angle_beta   90.00
_cell.angle_gamma   90.00
#
_symmetry.space_group_name_H-M   'P 1'
#
loop_
_entity.id
_entity.type
_entity.pdbx_description
1 polymer ?
#
loop_
_entity_poly.entity_id
_entity_poly.type
_entity_poly.pdbx_seq_one_letter_code
_entity_poly.pdbx_strand_id
1 'polypeptide(L)' 'MIIQYPDKKLSKCSKEELILLLRGEIDNRQKLIKIIEKAYTDQASSFLDYRSQYDEGFLDGMEAAENVVKNFYRDKEVAE' A
#
# COMPACT_ATOMS: atom_id res chain seq x y z
N MET A 1 -8.40 -21.02 -4.57
CA MET A 1 -8.80 -22.39 -4.22
C MET A 1 -7.52 -23.22 -4.19
N ILE A 2 -6.99 -23.49 -3.00
CA ILE A 2 -5.87 -24.43 -2.85
C ILE A 2 -6.44 -25.79 -3.21
N ILE A 3 -5.85 -26.46 -4.19
CA ILE A 3 -6.34 -27.78 -4.59
C ILE A 3 -5.92 -28.75 -3.48
N GLN A 4 -6.79 -28.94 -2.49
CA GLN A 4 -6.64 -29.98 -1.49
C GLN A 4 -7.00 -31.30 -2.16
N TYR A 5 -6.00 -32.02 -2.65
CA TYR A 5 -6.23 -33.36 -3.17
C TYR A 5 -6.40 -34.34 -1.99
N PRO A 6 -7.48 -35.12 -1.95
CA PRO A 6 -7.73 -36.08 -0.89
C PRO A 6 -6.76 -37.26 -1.03
N ASP A 7 -5.86 -37.45 -0.05
CA ASP A 7 -5.06 -38.64 0.33
C ASP A 7 -4.52 -39.61 -0.75
N LYS A 8 -4.60 -39.27 -2.04
CA LYS A 8 -4.18 -40.11 -3.16
C LYS A 8 -2.67 -39.97 -3.30
N LYS A 9 -1.96 -41.06 -2.98
CA LYS A 9 -0.50 -41.14 -3.16
C LYS A 9 -0.16 -40.84 -4.63
N LEU A 10 0.85 -40.00 -4.86
CA LEU A 10 1.32 -39.60 -6.20
C LEU A 10 1.63 -40.80 -7.12
N SER A 11 2.05 -41.93 -6.55
CA SER A 11 2.31 -43.18 -7.27
C SER A 11 1.07 -43.82 -7.90
N LYS A 12 -0.13 -43.38 -7.52
CA LYS A 12 -1.42 -43.85 -8.07
C LYS A 12 -2.08 -42.83 -9.00
N CYS A 13 -1.41 -41.71 -9.30
CA CYS A 13 -1.93 -40.71 -10.22
C CYS A 13 -1.57 -41.06 -11.66
N SER A 14 -2.49 -40.86 -12.59
CA SER A 14 -2.18 -40.91 -14.02
C SER A 14 -1.26 -39.75 -14.41
N LYS A 15 -0.63 -39.86 -15.58
CA LYS A 15 0.23 -38.79 -16.13
C LYS A 15 -0.55 -37.48 -16.27
N GLU A 16 -1.80 -37.56 -16.71
CA GLU A 16 -2.70 -36.43 -16.91
C GLU A 16 -3.06 -35.78 -15.57
N GLU A 17 -3.33 -36.57 -14.54
CA GLU A 17 -3.60 -36.07 -13.18
C GLU A 17 -2.39 -35.31 -12.62
N LEU A 18 -1.17 -35.84 -12.81
CA LEU A 18 0.07 -35.19 -12.40
C LEU A 18 0.33 -33.88 -13.15
N ILE A 19 0.06 -33.84 -14.47
CA ILE A 19 0.17 -32.61 -15.26
C ILE A 19 -0.83 -31.56 -14.77
N LEU A 20 -2.05 -31.97 -14.45
CA LEU A 20 -3.10 -31.06 -13.98
C LEU A 20 -2.77 -30.50 -12.60
N LEU A 21 -2.19 -31.31 -11.72
CA LEU A 21 -1.61 -30.90 -10.44
C LEU A 21 -0.54 -29.82 -10.61
N LEU A 22 0.45 -30.07 -11.48
CA LEU A 22 1.54 -29.13 -11.74
C LEU A 22 1.03 -27.81 -12.31
N ARG A 23 0.06 -27.85 -13.23
CA ARG A 23 -0.57 -26.64 -13.79
C ARG A 23 -1.30 -25.83 -12.74
N GLY A 24 -2.13 -26.48 -11.92
CA GLY A 24 -2.85 -25.81 -10.84
C GLY A 24 -1.90 -25.15 -9.83
N GLU A 25 -0.77 -25.78 -9.57
CA GLU A 25 0.25 -25.24 -8.67
C GLU A 25 0.98 -24.03 -9.28
N ILE A 26 1.31 -24.07 -10.58
CA ILE A 26 1.87 -22.91 -11.31
C ILE A 26 0.90 -21.72 -11.25
N ASP A 27 -0.38 -21.95 -11.54
CA ASP A 27 -1.41 -20.90 -11.48
C ASP A 27 -1.56 -20.31 -10.07
N ASN A 28 -1.48 -21.15 -9.04
CA ASN A 28 -1.53 -20.70 -7.65
C ASN A 28 -0.31 -19.84 -7.28
N ARG A 29 0.90 -20.24 -7.72
CA ARG A 29 2.12 -19.43 -7.52
C ARG A 29 2.02 -18.08 -8.22
N GLN A 30 1.50 -18.04 -9.44
CA GLN A 30 1.28 -16.77 -10.16
C GLN A 30 0.29 -15.85 -9.44
N LYS A 31 -0.80 -16.40 -8.87
CA LYS A 31 -1.76 -15.62 -8.07
C LYS A 31 -1.10 -15.06 -6.81
N LEU A 32 -0.27 -15.84 -6.13
CA LEU A 32 0.50 -15.39 -4.96
C LEU A 32 1.44 -14.23 -5.30
N ILE A 33 2.17 -14.32 -6.42
CA ILE A 33 3.04 -13.22 -6.89
C ILE A 33 2.23 -11.93 -7.06
N LYS A 34 1.08 -11.98 -7.74
CA LYS A 34 0.23 -10.79 -7.92
C LYS A 34 -0.28 -10.19 -6.61
N ILE A 35 -0.60 -11.03 -5.62
CA ILE A 35 -1.02 -10.55 -4.30
C ILE A 35 0.13 -9.84 -3.60
N ILE A 36 1.35 -10.38 -3.68
CA ILE A 36 2.55 -9.78 -3.10
C ILE A 36 2.88 -8.46 -3.80
N GLU A 37 2.87 -8.44 -5.13
CA GLU A 37 3.08 -7.22 -5.93
C GLU A 37 2.10 -6.12 -5.53
N LYS A 38 0.80 -6.46 -5.43
CA LYS A 38 -0.22 -5.52 -4.99
C LYS A 38 0.04 -5.00 -3.57
N ALA A 39 0.32 -5.90 -2.63
CA ALA A 39 0.61 -5.52 -1.25
C ALA A 39 1.84 -4.61 -1.14
N TYR A 40 2.86 -4.82 -1.98
CA TYR A 40 4.05 -4.00 -2.01
C TYR A 40 3.78 -2.60 -2.59
N THR A 41 2.99 -2.49 -3.67
CA THR A 41 2.55 -1.19 -4.19
C THR A 41 1.65 -0.44 -3.21
N ASP A 42 0.74 -1.14 -2.53
CA ASP A 42 -0.14 -0.55 -1.51
C ASP A 42 0.66 -0.07 -0.29
N GLN A 43 1.77 -0.75 0.06
CA GLN A 43 2.71 -0.26 1.08
C GLN A 43 3.49 0.98 0.60
N ALA A 44 3.96 1.00 -0.65
CA ALA A 44 4.68 2.13 -1.20
C ALA A 44 3.82 3.41 -1.25
N SER A 45 2.53 3.30 -1.55
CA SER A 45 1.61 4.44 -1.49
C SER A 45 1.35 4.90 -0.05
N SER A 46 1.22 3.98 0.91
CA SER A 46 1.04 4.36 2.32
C SER A 46 2.26 5.05 2.97
N PHE A 47 3.46 4.90 2.39
CA PHE A 47 4.66 5.65 2.79
C PHE A 47 4.74 7.06 2.18
N LEU A 48 4.15 7.27 1.00
CA LEU A 48 4.07 8.59 0.35
C LEU A 48 3.05 9.51 1.05
N ASP A 49 2.02 8.94 1.67
CA ASP A 49 1.01 9.67 2.44
C ASP A 49 1.39 9.86 3.93
N TYR A 50 2.55 9.35 4.37
CA TYR A 50 3.03 9.60 5.72
C TYR A 50 3.55 11.04 5.84
N ARG A 51 2.65 11.97 6.18
CA ARG A 51 3.04 13.22 6.82
C ARG A 51 3.27 12.94 8.30
N SER A 52 4.47 13.23 8.78
CA SER A 52 4.73 13.19 10.22
C SER A 52 3.78 14.14 10.94
N GLN A 53 3.24 13.76 12.11
CA GLN A 53 2.48 14.68 12.96
C GLN A 53 3.31 15.96 13.31
N TYR A 54 4.64 15.84 13.28
CA TYR A 54 5.54 16.97 13.43
C TYR A 54 5.54 17.91 12.22
N ASP A 55 5.34 17.39 11.00
CA ASP A 55 5.27 18.20 9.78
C ASP A 55 3.95 18.97 9.70
N GLU A 56 2.82 18.37 10.12
CA GLU A 56 1.53 19.08 10.21
C GLU A 56 1.59 20.21 11.23
N GLY A 57 2.04 19.93 12.46
CA GLY A 57 2.14 20.97 13.49
C GLY A 57 3.15 22.08 13.14
N PHE A 58 4.23 21.75 12.42
CA PHE A 58 5.19 22.75 11.95
C PHE A 58 4.61 23.64 10.85
N LEU A 59 3.89 23.07 9.87
CA LEU A 59 3.24 23.82 8.79
C LEU A 59 2.11 24.71 9.34
N ASP A 60 1.27 24.20 10.25
CA ASP A 60 0.23 24.97 10.93
C ASP A 60 0.83 26.14 11.72
N GLY A 61 1.97 25.90 12.39
CA GLY A 61 2.71 26.93 13.11
C GLY A 61 3.28 28.01 12.19
N MET A 62 3.79 27.62 11.02
CA MET A 62 4.26 28.58 10.01
C MET A 62 3.12 29.42 9.43
N GLU A 63 1.98 28.80 9.11
CA GLU A 63 0.79 29.52 8.60
C GLU A 63 0.25 30.50 9.64
N ALA A 64 0.18 30.09 10.91
CA ALA A 64 -0.23 30.97 12.01
C ALA A 64 0.72 32.18 12.16
N ALA A 65 2.03 31.96 12.10
CA ALA A 65 3.02 33.03 12.17
C ALA A 65 2.92 33.98 10.97
N GLU A 66 2.72 33.46 9.76
CA GLU A 66 2.54 34.26 8.55
C GLU A 66 1.28 35.13 8.64
N ASN A 67 0.18 34.59 9.15
CA ASN A 67 -1.07 35.32 9.33
C ASN A 67 -0.94 36.42 10.40
N VAL A 68 -0.22 36.18 11.50
CA VAL A 68 0.07 37.21 12.51
C VAL A 68 0.85 38.37 11.89
N VAL A 69 1.89 38.07 11.10
CA VAL A 69 2.69 39.09 10.42
C VAL A 69 1.84 39.86 9.41
N LYS A 70 1.06 39.17 8.56
CA LYS A 70 0.17 39.82 7.59
C LYS A 70 -0.83 40.76 8.25
N ASN A 71 -1.47 40.33 9.34
CA ASN A 71 -2.45 41.16 10.04
C ASN A 71 -1.80 42.38 10.71
N PHE A 72 -0.61 42.21 11.31
CA PHE A 72 0.12 43.32 11.93
C PHE A 72 0.46 44.44 10.94
N TYR A 73 0.83 44.10 9.70
CA TYR A 73 1.12 45.10 8.68
C TYR A 73 -0.14 45.62 7.99
N ARG A 74 -1.19 44.81 7.85
CA ARG A 74 -2.49 45.25 7.34
C ARG A 74 -3.14 46.31 8.24
N ASP A 75 -3.02 46.15 9.56
CA ASP A 75 -3.55 47.12 10.53
C ASP A 75 -2.75 48.43 10.55
N LYS A 76 -1.49 48.41 10.08
CA LYS A 76 -0.68 49.63 9.91
C LYS A 76 -1.03 50.43 8.65
N GLU A 77 -1.42 49.78 7.57
CA GLU A 77 -1.84 50.46 6.33
C GLU A 77 -3.22 51.13 6.44
N VAL A 78 -4.05 50.75 7.42
CA VAL A 78 -5.39 51.35 7.65
C VAL A 78 -5.34 52.52 8.65
N ALA A 79 -4.21 52.70 9.33
CA ALA A 79 -4.02 53.74 10.36
C ALA A 79 -3.28 55.00 9.88
N GLU A 80 -2.84 55.04 8.61
CA GLU A 80 -2.37 56.23 7.89
C GLU A 80 -3.48 56.83 7.01
#